data_AF-A0A359E404-F1
#
_entry.id   AF-A0A359E404-F1
#
_cell.length_a   1.000
_cell.length_b   1.000
_cell.length_c   1.000
_cell.angle_alpha   90.00
_cell.angle_beta   90.00
_cell.angle_gamma   90.00
#
_symmetry.space_group_name_H-M   'P 1'
#
loop_
_entity.id
_entity.type
_entity.pdbx_description
1 polymer ?
#
loop_
_entity_poly.entity_id
_entity_poly.type
_entity_poly.pdbx_seq_one_letter_code
_entity_poly.pdbx_strand_id
1 'polypeptide(L)'
;MNYFKKSLSALLLFGIIFIPACQNSTGPKPNAQAVISEFGISELPSVDFSINQEDKIIEVTNLGAIDPSTDLSSLTATFTLSEGAYMMVGTMRQTSGETVNDFSEGVFYTIISEDETQQETYFVYLSEQIPLNYFLTEAPVVELNPTGRNPLSAELQFTTRKRSSVTITVLGEIPIEQTYSKPLSEYQIPVLGLYPDTRNRIVLSIEDSGNRSITDTLIAETAALPDFLPTPEINVVKESRMEPGMHFNEVHIGNAGTFNSHPIIFDNNGDIRWYLDLSEFDRITWPIQFNDNGTFFAVFGVTIIEFDMFGN
;
A
#
# COMPACT_ATOMS: atom_id res chain seq x y z
N MET A 1 25.47 -4.45 35.98
CA MET A 1 26.28 -3.25 36.19
C MET A 1 26.46 -2.56 34.85
N ASN A 2 25.56 -1.62 34.52
CA ASN A 2 25.84 -0.40 33.78
C ASN A 2 24.53 0.38 33.62
N TYR A 3 24.56 1.57 34.20
CA TYR A 3 23.54 2.60 34.15
C TYR A 3 23.48 3.18 32.74
N PHE A 4 22.28 3.35 32.18
CA PHE A 4 22.03 4.42 31.21
C PHE A 4 20.89 5.30 31.70
N LYS A 5 21.29 6.50 32.13
CA LYS A 5 20.43 7.61 32.54
C LYS A 5 19.59 8.06 31.33
N LYS A 6 18.26 8.05 31.48
CA LYS A 6 17.38 8.84 30.60
C LYS A 6 17.65 10.32 30.87
N SER A 7 18.21 11.00 29.88
CA SER A 7 18.32 12.46 29.85
C SER A 7 16.93 13.04 29.59
N LEU A 8 16.45 13.86 30.53
CA LEU A 8 15.20 14.59 30.45
C LEU A 8 15.51 15.92 29.74
N SER A 9 15.28 15.99 28.43
CA SER A 9 15.35 17.27 27.70
C SER A 9 14.16 18.14 28.11
N ALA A 10 14.45 19.20 28.85
CA ALA A 10 13.52 20.28 29.13
C ALA A 10 13.28 21.08 27.84
N LEU A 11 12.11 20.89 27.24
CA LEU A 11 11.63 21.74 26.14
C LEU A 11 11.05 23.02 26.76
N LEU A 12 11.85 24.10 26.74
CA LEU A 12 11.39 25.45 27.03
C LEU A 12 10.51 25.92 25.86
N LEU A 13 9.19 25.76 25.97
CA LEU A 13 8.27 26.42 25.05
C LEU A 13 7.94 27.81 25.61
N PHE A 14 8.43 28.83 24.91
CA PHE A 14 8.06 30.23 25.11
C PHE A 14 6.54 30.37 24.99
N GLY A 15 5.86 30.67 26.11
CA GLY A 15 4.48 31.10 26.10
C GLY A 15 4.38 32.46 25.42
N ILE A 16 3.92 32.49 24.18
CA ILE A 16 3.52 33.73 23.50
C ILE A 16 2.19 34.16 24.13
N ILE A 17 2.26 35.20 24.97
CA ILE A 17 1.10 35.90 25.50
C ILE A 17 0.43 36.60 24.31
N PHE A 18 -0.68 36.05 23.82
CA PHE A 18 -1.59 36.77 22.91
C PHE A 18 -2.30 37.86 23.71
N ILE A 19 -1.87 39.11 23.51
CA ILE A 19 -2.65 40.29 23.89
C ILE A 19 -3.65 40.50 22.76
N PRO A 20 -4.98 40.35 22.96
CA PRO A 20 -5.95 40.71 21.95
C PRO A 20 -5.97 42.23 21.83
N ALA A 21 -5.17 42.76 20.91
CA ALA A 21 -5.35 44.12 20.42
C ALA A 21 -6.54 44.09 19.45
N CYS A 22 -7.75 44.31 19.98
CA CYS A 22 -8.90 44.66 19.14
C CYS A 22 -8.62 46.02 18.50
N GLN A 23 -8.00 46.02 17.33
CA GLN A 23 -8.13 47.12 16.39
C GLN A 23 -9.47 46.90 15.66
N ASN A 24 -10.42 47.80 15.87
CA ASN A 24 -11.60 47.90 15.01
C ASN A 24 -11.12 48.34 13.62
N SER A 25 -10.72 47.39 12.78
CA SER A 25 -10.43 47.65 11.37
C SER A 25 -11.74 47.95 10.66
N THR A 26 -11.89 49.17 10.15
CA THR A 26 -13.07 49.64 9.40
C THR A 26 -13.08 49.17 7.94
N GLY A 27 -12.34 48.11 7.60
CA GLY A 27 -12.36 47.46 6.29
C GLY A 27 -13.40 46.34 6.24
N PRO A 28 -13.78 45.87 5.03
CA PRO A 28 -14.55 44.63 4.92
C PRO A 28 -13.82 43.51 5.66
N LYS A 29 -14.56 42.70 6.43
CA LYS A 29 -13.98 41.51 7.07
C LYS A 29 -13.52 40.56 5.95
N PRO A 30 -12.28 40.06 5.98
CA PRO A 30 -11.81 39.09 4.98
C PRO A 30 -12.70 37.83 4.96
N ASN A 31 -12.84 37.22 3.79
CA ASN A 31 -13.70 36.07 3.57
C ASN A 31 -13.16 34.82 4.28
N ALA A 32 -14.04 34.12 5.00
CA ALA A 32 -13.73 32.90 5.73
C ALA A 32 -14.00 31.61 4.93
N GLN A 33 -14.48 31.71 3.69
CA GLN A 33 -14.82 30.54 2.87
C GLN A 33 -13.60 30.03 2.12
N ALA A 34 -13.41 28.71 2.12
CA ALA A 34 -12.42 27.97 1.34
C ALA A 34 -13.15 27.00 0.40
N VAL A 35 -13.72 27.52 -0.69
CA VAL A 35 -14.59 26.75 -1.61
C VAL A 35 -14.10 26.91 -3.04
N ILE A 36 -14.18 25.83 -3.81
CA ILE A 36 -14.04 25.84 -5.27
C ILE A 36 -15.41 25.70 -5.92
N SER A 37 -15.72 26.57 -6.88
CA SER A 37 -17.00 26.59 -7.58
C SER A 37 -16.90 26.13 -9.03
N GLU A 38 -15.73 26.25 -9.64
CA GLU A 38 -15.46 25.82 -11.01
C GLU A 38 -14.08 25.17 -11.06
N PHE A 39 -13.96 24.10 -11.85
CA PHE A 39 -12.71 23.40 -12.13
C PHE A 39 -12.71 22.94 -13.58
N GLY A 40 -11.54 22.98 -14.21
CA GLY A 40 -11.31 22.52 -15.58
C GLY A 40 -9.82 22.30 -15.83
N ILE A 41 -9.50 21.78 -17.01
CA ILE A 41 -8.13 21.59 -17.49
C ILE A 41 -8.00 22.24 -18.86
N SER A 42 -7.00 23.12 -19.02
CA SER A 42 -6.83 23.97 -20.21
C SER A 42 -6.63 23.15 -21.49
N GLU A 43 -5.88 22.07 -21.38
CA GLU A 43 -5.56 21.13 -22.46
C GLU A 43 -6.74 20.20 -22.80
N LEU A 44 -7.74 20.12 -21.91
CA LEU A 44 -8.90 19.24 -22.01
C LEU A 44 -10.23 20.02 -21.98
N PRO A 45 -10.47 20.94 -22.93
CA PRO A 45 -11.62 21.86 -22.88
C PRO A 45 -12.98 21.19 -23.11
N SER A 46 -13.01 19.94 -23.56
CA SER A 46 -14.24 19.16 -23.76
C SER A 46 -14.57 18.23 -22.58
N VAL A 47 -13.75 18.25 -21.53
CA VAL A 47 -13.93 17.42 -20.34
C VAL A 47 -14.77 18.19 -19.32
N ASP A 48 -15.84 17.56 -18.87
CA ASP A 48 -16.80 18.12 -17.91
C ASP A 48 -16.50 17.58 -16.50
N PHE A 49 -16.34 18.50 -15.55
CA PHE A 49 -16.04 18.17 -14.15
C PHE A 49 -17.25 18.38 -13.24
N SER A 50 -17.46 17.44 -12.32
CA SER A 50 -18.41 17.56 -11.20
C SER A 50 -17.65 17.78 -9.90
N ILE A 51 -18.09 18.75 -9.09
CA ILE A 51 -17.48 19.07 -7.79
C ILE A 51 -18.42 18.57 -6.68
N ASN A 52 -18.03 17.51 -5.99
CA ASN A 52 -18.71 17.02 -4.80
C ASN A 52 -18.19 17.79 -3.56
N GLN A 53 -19.03 18.66 -3.02
CA GLN A 53 -18.70 19.52 -1.88
C GLN A 53 -18.69 18.79 -0.53
N GLU A 54 -19.32 17.62 -0.43
CA GLU A 54 -19.38 16.80 0.79
C GLU A 54 -18.15 15.90 0.89
N ASP A 55 -17.86 15.15 -0.17
CA ASP A 55 -16.71 14.23 -0.23
C ASP A 55 -15.38 14.94 -0.54
N LYS A 56 -15.45 16.20 -0.99
CA LYS A 56 -14.30 17.00 -1.46
C LYS A 56 -13.58 16.29 -2.61
N ILE A 57 -14.35 15.81 -3.56
CA ILE A 57 -13.86 15.12 -4.76
C ILE A 57 -14.31 15.90 -5.99
N ILE A 58 -13.41 16.02 -6.96
CA ILE A 58 -13.69 16.56 -8.29
C ILE A 58 -13.46 15.45 -9.29
N GLU A 59 -14.50 15.05 -9.99
CA GLU A 59 -14.51 13.89 -10.88
C GLU A 59 -14.92 14.28 -12.29
N VAL A 60 -14.43 13.51 -13.26
CA VAL A 60 -14.80 13.67 -14.67
C VAL A 60 -16.13 12.97 -14.94
N THR A 61 -17.09 13.69 -15.50
CA THR A 61 -18.43 13.15 -15.79
C THR A 61 -18.57 12.55 -17.20
N ASN A 62 -17.65 12.87 -18.09
CA ASN A 62 -17.66 12.48 -19.50
C ASN A 62 -16.31 11.88 -19.94
N LEU A 63 -15.78 10.91 -19.17
CA LEU A 63 -14.42 10.35 -19.33
C LEU A 63 -14.00 10.03 -20.77
N GLY A 64 -14.93 9.62 -21.65
CA GLY A 64 -14.66 9.40 -23.07
C GLY A 64 -14.20 10.62 -23.87
N ALA A 65 -14.25 11.83 -23.29
CA ALA A 65 -13.69 13.05 -23.87
C ALA A 65 -12.17 13.17 -23.67
N ILE A 66 -11.56 12.34 -22.82
CA ILE A 66 -10.11 12.26 -22.65
C ILE A 66 -9.56 11.27 -23.68
N ASP A 67 -8.69 11.75 -24.58
CA ASP A 67 -8.00 10.87 -25.51
C ASP A 67 -7.05 9.94 -24.71
N PRO A 68 -7.09 8.61 -24.90
CA PRO A 68 -6.20 7.68 -24.20
C PRO A 68 -4.70 7.93 -24.39
N SER A 69 -4.32 8.69 -25.41
CA SER A 69 -2.93 9.11 -25.69
C SER A 69 -2.55 10.45 -25.07
N THR A 70 -3.46 11.11 -24.35
CA THR A 70 -3.18 12.36 -23.64
C THR A 70 -2.11 12.14 -22.57
N ASP A 71 -1.10 13.01 -22.57
CA ASP A 71 -0.12 13.05 -21.48
C ASP A 71 -0.72 13.75 -20.25
N LEU A 72 -1.00 12.95 -19.22
CA LEU A 72 -1.57 13.46 -17.96
C LEU A 72 -0.51 14.05 -17.01
N SER A 73 0.78 13.90 -17.32
CA SER A 73 1.87 14.32 -16.42
C SER A 73 2.13 15.82 -16.39
N SER A 74 1.50 16.57 -17.31
CA SER A 74 1.74 17.99 -17.50
C SER A 74 0.48 18.72 -17.97
N LEU A 75 -0.49 18.91 -17.07
CA LEU A 75 -1.76 19.59 -17.36
C LEU A 75 -1.96 20.84 -16.50
N THR A 76 -2.66 21.83 -17.05
CA THR A 76 -2.87 23.14 -16.45
C THR A 76 -4.31 23.31 -15.96
N ALA A 77 -4.48 23.33 -14.64
CA ALA A 77 -5.81 23.50 -14.02
C ALA A 77 -6.33 24.94 -14.17
N THR A 78 -7.62 25.06 -14.51
CA THR A 78 -8.39 26.30 -14.43
C THR A 78 -9.42 26.16 -13.33
N PHE A 79 -9.57 27.18 -12.49
CA PHE A 79 -10.46 27.12 -11.34
C PHE A 79 -10.95 28.50 -10.90
N THR A 80 -12.11 28.51 -10.23
CA THR A 80 -12.70 29.68 -9.56
C THR A 80 -12.91 29.34 -8.08
N LEU A 81 -12.38 30.18 -7.20
CA LEU A 81 -12.44 30.02 -5.74
C LEU A 81 -13.36 31.07 -5.10
N SER A 82 -13.69 30.86 -3.83
CA SER A 82 -14.26 31.91 -2.98
C SER A 82 -13.39 33.18 -3.00
N GLU A 83 -14.05 34.34 -2.86
CA GLU A 83 -13.36 35.64 -2.90
C GLU A 83 -12.17 35.68 -1.94
N GLY A 84 -11.01 36.10 -2.44
CA GLY A 84 -9.76 36.23 -1.68
C GLY A 84 -9.06 34.91 -1.31
N ALA A 85 -9.69 33.75 -1.54
CA ALA A 85 -9.08 32.46 -1.29
C ALA A 85 -7.96 32.15 -2.29
N TYR A 86 -7.06 31.24 -1.90
CA TYR A 86 -5.99 30.75 -2.75
C TYR A 86 -5.82 29.24 -2.63
N MET A 87 -5.20 28.63 -3.64
CA MET A 87 -5.06 27.19 -3.73
C MET A 87 -3.58 26.78 -3.74
N MET A 88 -3.30 25.64 -3.12
CA MET A 88 -1.99 25.05 -2.93
C MET A 88 -1.98 23.60 -3.41
N VAL A 89 -0.87 23.16 -3.98
CA VAL A 89 -0.51 21.74 -4.12
C VAL A 89 0.74 21.51 -3.28
N GLY A 90 0.61 20.72 -2.23
CA GLY A 90 1.64 20.65 -1.19
C GLY A 90 1.90 22.04 -0.59
N THR A 91 3.09 22.59 -0.84
CA THR A 91 3.50 23.94 -0.38
C THR A 91 3.58 24.98 -1.50
N MET A 92 3.20 24.61 -2.73
CA MET A 92 3.27 25.49 -3.88
C MET A 92 1.93 26.13 -4.20
N ARG A 93 1.91 27.47 -4.26
CA ARG A 93 0.72 28.24 -4.66
C ARG A 93 0.41 28.00 -6.14
N GLN A 94 -0.85 27.76 -6.40
CA GLN A 94 -1.39 27.49 -7.73
C GLN A 94 -1.96 28.77 -8.34
N THR A 95 -1.72 28.96 -9.63
CA THR A 95 -2.28 30.05 -10.42
C THR A 95 -3.14 29.45 -11.54
N SER A 96 -4.41 29.86 -11.57
CA SER A 96 -5.43 29.36 -12.50
C SER A 96 -5.00 29.62 -13.95
N GLY A 97 -4.98 28.56 -14.77
CA GLY A 97 -4.57 28.64 -16.17
C GLY A 97 -3.05 28.78 -16.40
N GLU A 98 -2.22 28.69 -15.35
CA GLU A 98 -0.77 28.83 -15.48
C GLU A 98 0.04 27.70 -14.81
N THR A 99 -0.38 27.23 -13.64
CA THR A 99 0.39 26.20 -12.92
C THR A 99 0.12 24.81 -13.47
N VAL A 100 1.19 24.14 -13.89
CA VAL A 100 1.18 22.78 -14.43
C VAL A 100 1.32 21.77 -13.29
N ASN A 101 0.50 20.72 -13.31
CA ASN A 101 0.57 19.60 -12.38
C ASN A 101 0.52 18.26 -13.12
N ASP A 102 0.99 17.22 -12.43
CA ASP A 102 0.85 15.83 -12.84
C ASP A 102 -0.46 15.25 -12.31
N PHE A 103 -1.35 14.84 -13.21
CA PHE A 103 -2.64 14.25 -12.89
C PHE A 103 -2.68 12.73 -13.12
N SER A 104 -1.55 12.08 -13.41
CA SER A 104 -1.51 10.64 -13.68
C SER A 104 -2.12 9.80 -12.55
N GLU A 105 -1.89 10.24 -11.31
CA GLU A 105 -2.47 9.66 -10.10
C GLU A 105 -3.47 10.61 -9.44
N GLY A 106 -3.86 11.72 -10.07
CA GLY A 106 -4.68 12.75 -9.46
C GLY A 106 -3.92 13.68 -8.49
N VAL A 107 -4.56 14.81 -8.14
CA VAL A 107 -3.94 15.95 -7.45
C VAL A 107 -4.78 16.36 -6.24
N PHE A 108 -4.09 16.55 -5.10
CA PHE A 108 -4.68 17.18 -3.92
C PHE A 108 -4.50 18.69 -3.97
N TYR A 109 -5.63 19.39 -4.11
CA TYR A 109 -5.70 20.84 -4.07
C TYR A 109 -6.22 21.31 -2.72
N THR A 110 -5.38 22.01 -1.98
CA THR A 110 -5.73 22.62 -0.70
C THR A 110 -6.11 24.08 -0.91
N ILE A 111 -7.35 24.44 -0.61
CA ILE A 111 -7.88 25.79 -0.71
C ILE A 111 -7.86 26.40 0.69
N ILE A 112 -7.32 27.61 0.80
CA ILE A 112 -7.20 28.37 2.04
C ILE A 112 -8.01 29.65 1.89
N SER A 113 -8.85 29.96 2.88
CA SER A 113 -9.68 31.17 2.90
C SER A 113 -8.84 32.45 2.93
N GLU A 114 -9.42 33.58 2.52
CA GLU A 114 -8.75 34.89 2.56
C GLU A 114 -8.26 35.24 3.99
N ASP A 115 -9.06 34.90 5.00
CA ASP A 115 -8.72 35.12 6.41
C ASP A 115 -7.81 34.03 7.02
N GLU A 116 -7.44 33.01 6.23
CA GLU A 116 -6.61 31.85 6.62
C GLU A 116 -7.17 31.03 7.80
N THR A 117 -8.45 31.20 8.16
CA THR A 117 -9.07 30.47 9.26
C THR A 117 -9.70 29.15 8.84
N GLN A 118 -9.95 28.95 7.54
CA GLN A 118 -10.51 27.74 6.98
C GLN A 118 -9.60 27.17 5.90
N GLN A 119 -9.56 25.84 5.85
CA GLN A 119 -8.83 25.10 4.83
C GLN A 119 -9.66 23.87 4.44
N GLU A 120 -9.79 23.66 3.14
CA GLU A 120 -10.47 22.49 2.57
C GLU A 120 -9.56 21.86 1.52
N THR A 121 -9.52 20.52 1.44
CA THR A 121 -8.69 19.81 0.46
C THR A 121 -9.55 18.98 -0.46
N TYR A 122 -9.47 19.28 -1.75
CA TYR A 122 -10.18 18.57 -2.81
C TYR A 122 -9.21 17.63 -3.53
N PHE A 123 -9.70 16.44 -3.88
CA PHE A 123 -8.97 15.52 -4.72
C PHE A 123 -9.54 15.50 -6.14
N VAL A 124 -8.69 15.79 -7.12
CA VAL A 124 -9.04 15.76 -8.54
C VAL A 124 -8.39 14.54 -9.19
N TYR A 125 -9.15 13.75 -9.93
CA TYR A 125 -8.63 12.60 -10.67
C TYR A 125 -9.30 12.49 -12.05
N LEU A 126 -8.61 11.86 -13.00
CA LEU A 126 -9.00 11.79 -14.41
C LEU A 126 -9.28 10.36 -14.89
N SER A 127 -9.52 9.44 -13.96
CA SER A 127 -9.74 8.00 -14.20
C SER A 127 -11.16 7.57 -13.81
N GLU A 128 -11.56 6.37 -14.26
CA GLU A 128 -12.87 5.79 -13.94
C GLU A 128 -13.03 5.45 -12.45
N GLN A 129 -11.95 5.02 -11.82
CA GLN A 129 -11.90 4.71 -10.40
C GLN A 129 -10.99 5.69 -9.68
N ILE A 130 -11.32 5.99 -8.42
CA ILE A 130 -10.50 6.84 -7.54
C ILE A 130 -9.11 6.19 -7.41
N PRO A 131 -8.01 6.82 -7.81
CA PRO A 131 -6.67 6.24 -7.69
C PRO A 131 -6.25 5.95 -6.24
N LEU A 132 -5.32 5.01 -6.08
CA LEU A 132 -4.88 4.50 -4.78
C LEU A 132 -4.30 5.60 -3.86
N ASN A 133 -3.60 6.58 -4.44
CA ASN A 133 -3.00 7.70 -3.70
C ASN A 133 -4.02 8.60 -2.99
N TYR A 134 -5.32 8.51 -3.33
CA TYR A 134 -6.38 9.15 -2.55
C TYR A 134 -6.38 8.62 -1.12
N PHE A 135 -6.19 7.31 -0.96
CA PHE A 135 -6.21 6.63 0.33
C PHE A 135 -4.87 6.65 1.03
N LEU A 136 -3.77 6.73 0.28
CA LEU A 136 -2.42 6.60 0.81
C LEU A 136 -1.73 7.95 1.04
N THR A 137 -0.85 8.02 2.04
CA THR A 137 0.02 9.20 2.23
C THR A 137 1.22 9.20 1.29
N GLU A 138 1.64 8.01 0.86
CA GLU A 138 2.80 7.76 -0.01
C GLU A 138 2.57 6.47 -0.81
N ALA A 139 3.39 6.22 -1.84
CA ALA A 139 3.30 5.00 -2.61
C ALA A 139 3.64 3.78 -1.73
N PRO A 140 2.92 2.65 -1.90
CA PRO A 140 3.21 1.43 -1.15
C PRO A 140 4.57 0.85 -1.56
N VAL A 141 5.30 0.32 -0.59
CA VAL A 141 6.59 -0.33 -0.79
C VAL A 141 6.41 -1.84 -0.73
N VAL A 142 6.92 -2.54 -1.74
CA VAL A 142 6.95 -4.01 -1.79
C VAL A 142 8.40 -4.46 -1.72
N GLU A 143 8.80 -5.07 -0.60
CA GLU A 143 10.14 -5.62 -0.39
C GLU A 143 10.11 -7.14 -0.53
N LEU A 144 10.81 -7.68 -1.52
CA LEU A 144 10.87 -9.13 -1.76
C LEU A 144 11.81 -9.81 -0.77
N ASN A 145 11.37 -10.95 -0.21
CA ASN A 145 12.18 -11.81 0.66
C ASN A 145 13.03 -11.06 1.71
N PRO A 146 12.44 -10.17 2.54
CA PRO A 146 13.21 -9.37 3.48
C PRO A 146 13.90 -10.21 4.56
N THR A 147 13.37 -11.40 4.87
CA THR A 147 14.00 -12.33 5.83
C THR A 147 15.23 -13.03 5.25
N GLY A 148 15.39 -13.01 3.92
CA GLY A 148 16.38 -13.80 3.19
C GLY A 148 16.04 -15.28 3.08
N ARG A 149 15.08 -15.79 3.86
CA ARG A 149 14.74 -17.22 3.93
C ARG A 149 13.55 -17.62 3.07
N ASN A 150 12.64 -16.71 2.72
CA ASN A 150 11.42 -17.05 1.97
C ASN A 150 11.37 -16.31 0.62
N PRO A 151 11.96 -16.88 -0.45
CA PRO A 151 12.05 -16.20 -1.75
C PRO A 151 10.71 -16.01 -2.47
N LEU A 152 9.64 -16.67 -2.02
CA LEU A 152 8.28 -16.54 -2.56
C LEU A 152 7.36 -15.73 -1.64
N SER A 153 7.94 -14.81 -0.88
CA SER A 153 7.21 -13.82 -0.09
C SER A 153 7.69 -12.39 -0.36
N ALA A 154 6.88 -11.44 0.07
CA ALA A 154 7.23 -10.03 0.12
C ALA A 154 6.65 -9.38 1.38
N GLU A 155 7.20 -8.25 1.80
CA GLU A 155 6.56 -7.36 2.75
C GLU A 155 5.95 -6.17 2.03
N LEU A 156 4.68 -5.92 2.27
CA LEU A 156 3.96 -4.74 1.79
C LEU A 156 3.86 -3.71 2.92
N GLN A 157 4.45 -2.54 2.72
CA GLN A 157 4.42 -1.43 3.66
C GLN A 157 3.70 -0.22 3.07
N PHE A 158 2.73 0.35 3.80
CA PHE A 158 2.06 1.59 3.41
C PHE A 158 1.33 2.25 4.57
N THR A 159 1.00 3.53 4.38
CA THR A 159 0.27 4.34 5.34
C THR A 159 -0.99 4.92 4.68
N THR A 160 -2.13 4.76 5.33
CA THR A 160 -3.43 5.28 4.87
C THR A 160 -3.79 6.59 5.58
N ARG A 161 -4.43 7.52 4.86
CA ARG A 161 -4.86 8.84 5.38
C ARG A 161 -5.97 8.72 6.42
N LYS A 162 -6.81 7.69 6.32
CA LYS A 162 -7.87 7.34 7.26
C LYS A 162 -7.67 5.91 7.74
N ARG A 163 -8.23 5.58 8.89
CA ARG A 163 -8.24 4.19 9.36
C ARG A 163 -9.12 3.35 8.42
N SER A 164 -8.52 2.37 7.77
CA SER A 164 -9.17 1.58 6.72
C SER A 164 -8.90 0.10 6.95
N SER A 165 -9.79 -0.81 6.57
CA SER A 165 -9.49 -2.24 6.46
C SER A 165 -8.83 -2.54 5.12
N VAL A 166 -8.10 -3.66 5.07
CA VAL A 166 -7.28 -4.02 3.91
C VAL A 166 -7.49 -5.48 3.55
N THR A 167 -7.57 -5.77 2.27
CA THR A 167 -7.47 -7.13 1.72
C THR A 167 -6.37 -7.13 0.67
N ILE A 168 -5.48 -8.12 0.75
CA ILE A 168 -4.50 -8.37 -0.31
C ILE A 168 -4.80 -9.70 -0.99
N THR A 169 -4.62 -9.75 -2.30
CA THR A 169 -4.80 -10.96 -3.10
C THR A 169 -3.61 -11.15 -4.04
N VAL A 170 -2.84 -12.22 -3.83
CA VAL A 170 -1.86 -12.67 -4.83
C VAL A 170 -2.62 -13.36 -5.95
N LEU A 171 -2.64 -12.76 -7.13
CA LEU A 171 -3.32 -13.32 -8.30
C LEU A 171 -2.55 -14.49 -8.89
N GLY A 172 -3.29 -15.38 -9.55
CA GLY A 172 -2.78 -16.52 -10.30
C GLY A 172 -3.93 -17.47 -10.63
N GLU A 173 -3.61 -18.67 -11.10
CA GLU A 173 -4.62 -19.71 -11.32
C GLU A 173 -5.32 -20.09 -10.01
N ILE A 174 -4.55 -20.16 -8.92
CA ILE A 174 -5.04 -20.36 -7.56
C ILE A 174 -4.65 -19.13 -6.73
N PRO A 175 -5.55 -18.14 -6.60
CA PRO A 175 -5.28 -16.91 -5.86
C PRO A 175 -5.20 -17.16 -4.35
N ILE A 176 -4.41 -16.35 -3.66
CA ILE A 176 -4.30 -16.37 -2.19
C ILE A 176 -4.73 -15.02 -1.67
N GLU A 177 -5.72 -15.03 -0.77
CA GLU A 177 -6.28 -13.81 -0.16
C GLU A 177 -5.95 -13.74 1.33
N GLN A 178 -5.52 -12.56 1.80
CA GLN A 178 -5.31 -12.26 3.21
C GLN A 178 -6.10 -10.99 3.57
N THR A 179 -7.03 -11.11 4.51
CA THR A 179 -7.90 -9.99 4.94
C THR A 179 -7.55 -9.51 6.34
N TYR A 180 -7.38 -8.19 6.46
CA TYR A 180 -7.07 -7.44 7.68
C TYR A 180 -8.26 -6.53 8.02
N SER A 181 -9.28 -7.12 8.68
CA SER A 181 -10.55 -6.43 8.94
C SER A 181 -10.47 -5.36 10.04
N LYS A 182 -9.42 -5.35 10.87
CA LYS A 182 -9.26 -4.33 11.92
C LYS A 182 -8.70 -3.05 11.27
N PRO A 183 -9.44 -1.94 11.24
CA PRO A 183 -8.96 -0.75 10.54
C PRO A 183 -7.75 -0.14 11.24
N LEU A 184 -6.66 0.08 10.49
CA LEU A 184 -5.42 0.73 10.91
C LEU A 184 -5.05 1.86 9.93
N SER A 185 -4.02 2.62 10.28
CA SER A 185 -3.44 3.66 9.42
C SER A 185 -2.04 3.34 8.92
N GLU A 186 -1.36 2.37 9.53
CA GLU A 186 -0.02 1.93 9.17
C GLU A 186 -0.07 0.41 8.99
N TYR A 187 0.49 -0.06 7.89
CA TYR A 187 0.47 -1.45 7.48
C TYR A 187 1.88 -1.93 7.16
N GLN A 188 2.21 -3.10 7.72
CA GLN A 188 3.36 -3.91 7.39
C GLN A 188 2.84 -5.35 7.28
N ILE A 189 2.60 -5.78 6.05
CA ILE A 189 1.84 -7.00 5.73
C ILE A 189 2.75 -8.01 5.04
N PRO A 190 2.90 -9.23 5.58
CA PRO A 190 3.56 -10.32 4.86
C PRO A 190 2.65 -10.82 3.73
N VAL A 191 3.12 -10.65 2.49
CA VAL A 191 2.55 -11.23 1.28
C VAL A 191 3.16 -12.61 1.08
N LEU A 192 2.35 -13.65 1.19
CA LEU A 192 2.78 -15.04 1.05
C LEU A 192 2.22 -15.65 -0.24
N GLY A 193 2.90 -16.65 -0.79
CA GLY A 193 2.31 -17.42 -1.88
C GLY A 193 2.62 -16.92 -3.28
N LEU A 194 3.71 -16.16 -3.46
CA LEU A 194 4.13 -15.70 -4.78
C LEU A 194 4.51 -16.89 -5.67
N TYR A 195 4.23 -16.78 -6.97
CA TYR A 195 4.72 -17.72 -7.97
C TYR A 195 6.20 -17.45 -8.27
N PRO A 196 7.02 -18.48 -8.53
CA PRO A 196 8.42 -18.32 -8.97
C PRO A 196 8.51 -17.85 -10.43
N ASP A 197 9.66 -17.27 -10.80
CA ASP A 197 9.97 -16.80 -12.17
C ASP A 197 8.85 -15.95 -12.79
N THR A 198 8.21 -15.13 -11.96
CA THR A 198 6.95 -14.48 -12.35
C THR A 198 6.91 -13.04 -11.87
N ARG A 199 6.40 -12.17 -12.75
CA ARG A 199 5.92 -10.84 -12.39
C ARG A 199 4.56 -10.95 -11.68
N ASN A 200 4.60 -11.27 -10.40
CA ASN A 200 3.41 -11.48 -9.59
C ASN A 200 2.59 -10.19 -9.50
N ARG A 201 1.27 -10.36 -9.52
CA ARG A 201 0.29 -9.27 -9.38
C ARG A 201 -0.37 -9.41 -8.02
N ILE A 202 -0.16 -8.41 -7.16
CA ILE A 202 -0.71 -8.35 -5.80
C ILE A 202 -1.78 -7.28 -5.81
N VAL A 203 -3.04 -7.70 -5.75
CA VAL A 203 -4.16 -6.78 -5.65
C VAL A 203 -4.25 -6.29 -4.21
N LEU A 204 -4.16 -4.98 -4.01
CA LEU A 204 -4.38 -4.29 -2.75
C LEU A 204 -5.76 -3.65 -2.80
N SER A 205 -6.67 -4.10 -1.94
CA SER A 205 -7.97 -3.47 -1.71
C SER A 205 -7.98 -2.76 -0.37
N ILE A 206 -8.40 -1.50 -0.36
CA ILE A 206 -8.52 -0.65 0.84
C ILE A 206 -9.96 -0.21 0.96
N GLU A 207 -10.57 -0.44 2.12
CA GLU A 207 -11.93 -0.02 2.42
C GLU A 207 -11.93 0.96 3.60
N ASP A 208 -12.47 2.16 3.40
CA ASP A 208 -12.62 3.15 4.47
C ASP A 208 -13.95 3.03 5.22
N SER A 209 -14.09 3.75 6.33
CA SER A 209 -15.32 3.77 7.13
C SER A 209 -16.55 4.37 6.41
N GLY A 210 -16.38 4.95 5.23
CA GLY A 210 -17.44 5.47 4.37
C GLY A 210 -17.93 4.46 3.33
N ASN A 211 -17.54 3.18 3.45
CA ASN A 211 -17.79 2.11 2.48
C ASN A 211 -17.20 2.41 1.09
N ARG A 212 -16.22 3.32 0.98
CA ARG A 212 -15.47 3.47 -0.27
C ARG A 212 -14.41 2.39 -0.28
N SER A 213 -14.42 1.59 -1.33
CA SER A 213 -13.39 0.59 -1.61
C SER A 213 -12.62 1.02 -2.85
N ILE A 214 -11.30 0.97 -2.75
CA ILE A 214 -10.42 1.02 -3.91
C ILE A 214 -9.65 -0.28 -4.03
N THR A 215 -9.26 -0.60 -5.25
CA THR A 215 -8.41 -1.71 -5.60
C THR A 215 -7.34 -1.22 -6.54
N ASP A 216 -6.08 -1.58 -6.27
CA ASP A 216 -4.97 -1.36 -7.19
C ASP A 216 -4.09 -2.62 -7.25
N THR A 217 -3.27 -2.75 -8.28
CA THR A 217 -2.39 -3.90 -8.50
C THR A 217 -0.93 -3.51 -8.35
N LEU A 218 -0.30 -4.01 -7.29
CA LEU A 218 1.13 -3.93 -7.06
C LEU A 218 1.85 -5.10 -7.75
N ILE A 219 3.14 -4.92 -8.00
CA ILE A 219 3.96 -5.90 -8.71
C ILE A 219 5.12 -6.38 -7.83
N ALA A 220 5.35 -7.69 -7.84
CA ALA A 220 6.49 -8.35 -7.22
C ALA A 220 7.13 -9.36 -8.19
N GLU A 221 8.38 -9.15 -8.60
CA GLU A 221 9.06 -10.02 -9.56
C GLU A 221 9.99 -11.00 -8.85
N THR A 222 9.64 -12.28 -8.87
CA THR A 222 10.40 -13.35 -8.19
C THR A 222 11.39 -14.00 -9.15
N ALA A 223 12.50 -14.50 -8.60
CA ALA A 223 13.44 -15.32 -9.34
C ALA A 223 12.88 -16.74 -9.59
N ALA A 224 13.48 -17.46 -10.53
CA ALA A 224 13.23 -18.88 -10.71
C ALA A 224 13.61 -19.69 -9.48
N LEU A 225 12.96 -20.84 -9.31
CA LEU A 225 13.32 -21.80 -8.26
C LEU A 225 14.74 -22.34 -8.49
N PRO A 226 15.48 -22.65 -7.42
CA PRO A 226 16.73 -23.38 -7.55
C PRO A 226 16.52 -24.75 -8.23
N ASP A 227 17.40 -25.09 -9.18
CA ASP A 227 17.32 -26.33 -9.98
C ASP A 227 17.35 -27.62 -9.14
N PHE A 228 17.81 -27.56 -7.89
CA PHE A 228 17.85 -28.70 -6.99
C PHE A 228 16.50 -28.99 -6.32
N LEU A 229 15.55 -28.04 -6.34
CA LEU A 229 14.23 -28.28 -5.80
C LEU A 229 13.46 -29.25 -6.70
N PRO A 230 12.69 -30.19 -6.12
CA PRO A 230 11.87 -31.08 -6.91
C PRO A 230 10.77 -30.28 -7.64
N THR A 231 10.37 -30.77 -8.81
CA THR A 231 9.15 -30.31 -9.49
C THR A 231 8.00 -31.25 -9.10
N PRO A 232 7.00 -30.80 -8.32
CA PRO A 232 5.85 -31.63 -7.99
C PRO A 232 5.06 -32.02 -9.24
N GLU A 233 4.77 -33.32 -9.40
CA GLU A 233 3.89 -33.84 -10.47
C GLU A 233 2.56 -34.29 -9.88
N ILE A 234 1.47 -33.66 -10.32
CA ILE A 234 0.14 -33.93 -9.81
C ILE A 234 -0.55 -35.02 -10.63
N ASN A 235 -0.59 -36.23 -10.08
CA ASN A 235 -1.22 -37.39 -10.73
C ASN A 235 -2.75 -37.45 -10.53
N VAL A 236 -3.24 -37.06 -9.35
CA VAL A 236 -4.66 -37.15 -8.96
C VAL A 236 -5.00 -36.03 -7.98
N VAL A 237 -6.01 -35.22 -8.32
CA VAL A 237 -6.66 -34.27 -7.40
C VAL A 237 -8.13 -34.65 -7.26
N LYS A 238 -8.62 -34.71 -6.02
CA LYS A 238 -10.03 -34.98 -5.70
C LYS A 238 -10.46 -34.08 -4.55
N GLU A 239 -10.66 -32.80 -4.84
CA GLU A 239 -10.90 -31.73 -3.85
C GLU A 239 -12.00 -32.07 -2.85
N SER A 240 -13.09 -32.71 -3.29
CA SER A 240 -14.20 -33.14 -2.41
C SER A 240 -13.81 -34.20 -1.36
N ARG A 241 -12.61 -34.76 -1.44
CA ARG A 241 -12.05 -35.74 -0.50
C ARG A 241 -10.71 -35.29 0.09
N MET A 242 -10.32 -34.04 -0.12
CA MET A 242 -9.08 -33.46 0.38
C MET A 242 -9.43 -32.43 1.45
N GLU A 243 -8.53 -32.24 2.42
CA GLU A 243 -8.62 -31.05 3.27
C GLU A 243 -8.35 -29.81 2.41
N PRO A 244 -9.03 -28.68 2.69
CA PRO A 244 -8.73 -27.42 2.00
C PRO A 244 -7.29 -26.99 2.26
N GLY A 245 -6.65 -26.38 1.25
CA GLY A 245 -5.32 -25.80 1.38
C GLY A 245 -4.33 -26.36 0.37
N MET A 246 -3.07 -26.34 0.76
CA MET A 246 -1.91 -26.71 -0.07
C MET A 246 -1.13 -27.86 0.56
N HIS A 247 -0.15 -28.39 -0.18
CA HIS A 247 0.59 -29.59 0.19
C HIS A 247 1.96 -29.23 0.74
N PHE A 248 2.22 -29.59 1.99
CA PHE A 248 3.54 -29.42 2.60
C PHE A 248 4.45 -30.61 2.34
N ASN A 249 5.71 -30.36 2.02
CA ASN A 249 6.73 -31.40 1.91
C ASN A 249 8.07 -30.96 2.51
N GLU A 250 8.65 -31.80 3.36
CA GLU A 250 10.01 -31.62 3.86
C GLU A 250 11.01 -32.09 2.80
N VAL A 251 11.69 -31.14 2.16
CA VAL A 251 12.76 -31.44 1.19
C VAL A 251 14.10 -31.24 1.86
N HIS A 252 14.96 -32.25 1.77
CA HIS A 252 16.33 -32.21 2.28
C HIS A 252 17.31 -32.59 1.17
N ILE A 253 18.23 -31.69 0.86
CA ILE A 253 19.20 -31.86 -0.21
C ILE A 253 20.52 -32.33 0.40
N GLY A 254 20.94 -33.54 0.06
CA GLY A 254 22.21 -34.09 0.51
C GLY A 254 23.39 -33.35 -0.13
N ASN A 255 24.31 -32.84 0.70
CA ASN A 255 25.49 -32.10 0.27
C ASN A 255 26.73 -32.58 1.03
N ALA A 256 27.57 -33.40 0.40
CA ALA A 256 28.88 -33.82 0.93
C ALA A 256 28.90 -34.34 2.40
N GLY A 257 27.84 -35.01 2.85
CA GLY A 257 27.72 -35.59 4.20
C GLY A 257 26.92 -34.74 5.19
N THR A 258 26.45 -33.56 4.78
CA THR A 258 25.38 -32.80 5.45
C THR A 258 24.10 -32.81 4.60
N PHE A 259 23.03 -32.25 5.14
CA PHE A 259 21.77 -32.03 4.43
C PHE A 259 21.34 -30.59 4.63
N ASN A 260 20.98 -29.90 3.55
CA ASN A 260 20.35 -28.60 3.63
C ASN A 260 18.83 -28.77 3.54
N SER A 261 18.09 -28.18 4.48
CA SER A 261 16.63 -28.26 4.50
C SER A 261 16.03 -27.12 3.67
N HIS A 262 15.15 -27.49 2.75
CA HIS A 262 14.39 -26.56 1.92
C HIS A 262 12.90 -26.93 1.89
N PRO A 263 12.19 -26.89 3.04
CA PRO A 263 10.79 -27.28 3.06
C PRO A 263 9.97 -26.45 2.06
N ILE A 264 9.01 -27.11 1.40
CA ILE A 264 8.19 -26.50 0.36
C ILE A 264 6.70 -26.63 0.69
N ILE A 265 5.90 -25.72 0.15
CA ILE A 265 4.45 -25.88 -0.01
C ILE A 265 4.11 -25.65 -1.47
N PHE A 266 3.32 -26.56 -2.05
CA PHE A 266 2.85 -26.47 -3.43
C PHE A 266 1.33 -26.61 -3.52
N ASP A 267 0.72 -25.98 -4.52
CA ASP A 267 -0.73 -25.99 -4.71
C ASP A 267 -1.22 -27.22 -5.51
N ASN A 268 -2.53 -27.27 -5.80
CA ASN A 268 -3.14 -28.40 -6.52
C ASN A 268 -2.70 -28.52 -7.98
N ASN A 269 -1.99 -27.53 -8.54
CA ASN A 269 -1.38 -27.61 -9.86
C ASN A 269 0.07 -28.12 -9.80
N GLY A 270 0.65 -28.23 -8.60
CA GLY A 270 2.05 -28.59 -8.42
C GLY A 270 2.99 -27.38 -8.43
N ASP A 271 2.45 -26.16 -8.52
CA ASP A 271 3.25 -24.94 -8.43
C ASP A 271 3.73 -24.77 -6.99
N ILE A 272 5.04 -24.61 -6.79
CA ILE A 272 5.60 -24.28 -5.47
C ILE A 272 5.24 -22.82 -5.16
N ARG A 273 4.48 -22.61 -4.08
CA ARG A 273 3.97 -21.30 -3.65
C ARG A 273 4.69 -20.77 -2.42
N TRP A 274 5.53 -21.60 -1.80
CA TRP A 274 6.33 -21.23 -0.64
C TRP A 274 7.49 -22.21 -0.53
N TYR A 275 8.66 -21.70 -0.19
CA TYR A 275 9.74 -22.53 0.32
C TYR A 275 10.59 -21.71 1.27
N LEU A 276 11.28 -22.40 2.19
CA LEU A 276 12.30 -21.77 2.99
C LEU A 276 13.70 -22.25 2.62
N ASP A 277 14.64 -21.31 2.55
CA ASP A 277 16.05 -21.60 2.55
C ASP A 277 16.56 -21.64 4.00
N LEU A 278 16.74 -22.85 4.53
CA LEU A 278 17.32 -23.08 5.85
C LEU A 278 18.79 -23.53 5.74
N SER A 279 19.45 -23.30 4.60
CA SER A 279 20.84 -23.72 4.38
C SER A 279 21.85 -22.99 5.27
N GLU A 280 21.49 -21.84 5.86
CA GLU A 280 22.34 -21.12 6.81
C GLU A 280 22.72 -21.96 8.05
N PHE A 281 21.92 -22.98 8.37
CA PHE A 281 22.20 -23.88 9.48
C PHE A 281 23.27 -24.93 9.14
N ASP A 282 23.56 -25.15 7.85
CA ASP A 282 24.56 -26.11 7.33
C ASP A 282 24.38 -27.54 7.86
N ARG A 283 23.17 -27.89 8.29
CA ARG A 283 22.75 -29.25 8.68
C ARG A 283 21.25 -29.40 8.49
N ILE A 284 20.80 -30.64 8.64
CA ILE A 284 19.38 -30.95 8.58
C ILE A 284 18.63 -30.17 9.66
N THR A 285 17.62 -29.43 9.22
CA THR A 285 16.61 -28.83 10.09
C THR A 285 15.35 -29.67 9.97
N TRP A 286 15.11 -30.53 10.96
CA TRP A 286 14.07 -31.57 10.98
C TRP A 286 13.85 -32.08 12.42
N PRO A 287 12.62 -32.46 12.83
CA PRO A 287 11.36 -32.38 12.08
C PRO A 287 10.80 -30.96 12.02
N ILE A 288 9.94 -30.71 11.04
CA ILE A 288 9.09 -29.53 10.96
C ILE A 288 7.67 -29.90 11.43
N GLN A 289 7.16 -29.14 12.38
CA GLN A 289 5.83 -29.35 12.93
C GLN A 289 5.06 -28.03 13.01
N PHE A 290 3.93 -27.97 12.30
CA PHE A 290 3.03 -26.81 12.33
C PHE A 290 2.24 -26.72 13.63
N ASN A 291 2.02 -25.47 14.05
CA ASN A 291 1.17 -25.08 15.15
C ASN A 291 -0.16 -24.52 14.62
N ASP A 292 -1.21 -24.57 15.45
CA ASP A 292 -2.54 -24.04 15.11
C ASP A 292 -2.56 -22.51 14.89
N ASN A 293 -1.52 -21.79 15.34
CA ASN A 293 -1.38 -20.34 15.22
C ASN A 293 -0.68 -19.88 13.92
N GLY A 294 -0.38 -20.80 12.99
CA GLY A 294 0.28 -20.47 11.72
C GLY A 294 1.80 -20.29 11.81
N THR A 295 2.42 -20.77 12.89
CA THR A 295 3.87 -20.93 13.01
C THR A 295 4.25 -22.41 12.89
N PHE A 296 5.54 -22.71 12.84
CA PHE A 296 6.03 -24.08 12.92
C PHE A 296 7.35 -24.16 13.68
N PHE A 297 7.57 -25.29 14.35
CA PHE A 297 8.86 -25.60 14.96
C PHE A 297 9.73 -26.37 13.97
N ALA A 298 11.03 -26.09 13.98
CA ALA A 298 12.03 -26.88 13.30
C ALA A 298 13.20 -27.16 14.26
N VAL A 299 13.74 -28.38 14.20
CA VAL A 299 14.85 -28.78 15.08
C VAL A 299 16.16 -28.76 14.32
N PHE A 300 17.16 -28.07 14.86
CA PHE A 300 18.53 -28.06 14.36
C PHE A 300 19.47 -28.52 15.48
N GLY A 301 20.04 -29.73 15.34
CA GLY A 301 20.88 -30.33 16.37
C GLY A 301 20.11 -30.59 17.67
N VAL A 302 20.36 -29.75 18.70
CA VAL A 302 19.66 -29.78 19.99
C VAL A 302 18.80 -28.53 20.24
N THR A 303 18.72 -27.65 19.24
CA THR A 303 17.98 -26.39 19.31
C THR A 303 16.64 -26.56 18.60
N ILE A 304 15.57 -26.09 19.25
CA ILE A 304 14.25 -25.94 18.64
C ILE A 304 14.10 -24.46 18.29
N ILE A 305 13.74 -24.19 17.05
CA ILE A 305 13.49 -22.84 16.54
C ILE A 305 12.03 -22.80 16.10
N GLU A 306 11.34 -21.72 16.43
CA GLU A 306 9.99 -21.42 15.95
C GLU A 306 10.10 -20.41 14.82
N PHE A 307 9.43 -20.67 13.72
CA PHE A 307 9.34 -19.79 12.56
C PHE A 307 7.89 -19.45 12.27
N ASP A 308 7.65 -18.26 11.75
CA ASP A 308 6.40 -17.96 11.04
C ASP A 308 6.48 -18.35 9.56
N MET A 309 5.36 -18.27 8.85
CA MET A 309 5.32 -18.51 7.41
C MET A 309 6.11 -17.48 6.59
N PHE A 310 6.52 -16.35 7.18
CA PHE A 310 7.32 -15.33 6.51
C PHE A 310 8.82 -15.64 6.55
N GLY A 311 9.24 -16.52 7.46
CA GLY A 311 10.62 -16.97 7.64
C GLY A 311 11.38 -16.22 8.75
N ASN A 312 10.67 -15.57 9.67
CA ASN A 312 11.26 -14.94 10.86
C ASN A 312 11.69 -15.97 11.91
#